data_AF-A0A538UDI4-F1
#
_entry.id   AF-A0A538UDI4-F1
#
_cell.length_a   1.000
_cell.length_b   1.000
_cell.length_c   1.000
_cell.angle_alpha   90.00
_cell.angle_beta   90.00
_cell.angle_gamma   90.00
#
_symmetry.space_group_name_H-M   'P 1'
#
loop_
_entity.id
_entity.type
_entity.pdbx_description
1 polymer ?
#
loop_
_entity_poly.entity_id
_entity_poly.type
_entity_poly.pdbx_seq_one_letter_code
_entity_poly.pdbx_strand_id
1 'polypeptide(L)'
;MKTYSFPQVSEPALLRDCETVHARERGVTAQALAYLAEVDARKAYVPAGYDSMFAYCVGALRLSEQAARKRIHAARAARRFPAIFPAVAEGRL
;
A
#
# COMPACT_ATOMS: atom_id res chain seq x y z
N MET A 1 -14.32 -8.29 17.42
CA MET A 1 -14.33 -7.16 16.48
C MET A 1 -13.88 -5.92 17.25
N LYS A 2 -12.93 -5.12 16.74
CA LYS A 2 -12.64 -3.82 17.37
C LYS A 2 -13.69 -2.83 16.86
N THR A 3 -14.45 -2.23 17.77
CA THR A 3 -15.41 -1.17 17.44
C THR A 3 -14.72 0.17 17.63
N TYR A 4 -14.64 0.97 16.57
CA TYR A 4 -14.12 2.34 16.64
C TYR A 4 -15.31 3.30 16.72
N SER A 5 -15.35 4.14 17.76
CA SER A 5 -16.36 5.19 17.96
C SER A 5 -15.71 6.37 18.66
N PHE A 6 -16.02 7.59 18.23
CA PHE A 6 -15.40 8.83 18.68
C PHE A 6 -16.42 9.84 19.24
N PRO A 7 -17.25 9.47 20.23
CA PRO A 7 -18.38 10.29 20.67
C PRO A 7 -17.96 11.59 21.37
N GLN A 8 -16.70 11.71 21.79
CA GLN A 8 -16.15 12.87 22.50
C GLN A 8 -15.29 13.78 21.60
N VAL A 9 -15.16 13.46 20.31
CA VAL A 9 -14.34 14.24 19.37
C VAL A 9 -15.23 15.25 18.65
N SER A 10 -14.85 16.52 18.67
CA SER A 10 -15.58 17.57 17.93
C SER A 10 -15.43 17.38 16.42
N GLU A 11 -16.40 17.87 15.63
CA GLU A 11 -16.37 17.75 14.17
C GLU A 11 -15.08 18.29 13.54
N PRO A 12 -14.55 19.48 13.93
CA PRO A 12 -13.30 19.99 13.35
C PRO A 12 -12.09 19.13 13.72
N ALA A 13 -12.06 18.57 14.94
CA ALA A 13 -11.00 17.67 15.36
C ALA A 13 -11.09 16.34 14.58
N LEU A 14 -12.30 15.82 14.36
CA LEU A 14 -12.53 14.59 13.61
C LEU A 14 -12.03 14.69 12.17
N LEU A 15 -12.31 15.81 11.48
CA LEU A 15 -11.84 16.05 10.12
C LEU A 15 -10.32 16.15 10.06
N ARG A 16 -9.70 16.95 10.95
CA ARG A 16 -8.24 17.09 11.03
C ARG A 16 -7.56 15.77 11.33
N ASP A 17 -8.12 14.97 12.25
CA ASP A 17 -7.54 13.69 12.64
C ASP A 17 -7.68 12.67 11.49
N CYS A 18 -8.79 12.71 10.74
CA CYS A 18 -8.98 11.94 9.51
C CYS A 18 -7.92 12.27 8.45
N GLU A 19 -7.69 13.56 8.17
CA GLU A 19 -6.63 14.02 7.26
C GLU A 19 -5.24 13.56 7.71
N THR A 20 -4.98 13.63 9.01
CA THR A 20 -3.72 13.20 9.62
C THR A 20 -3.49 11.70 9.42
N VAL A 21 -4.51 10.87 9.64
CA VAL A 21 -4.43 9.42 9.43
C VAL A 21 -4.23 9.12 7.95
N HIS A 22 -4.98 9.75 7.05
CA HIS A 22 -4.80 9.57 5.60
C HIS A 22 -3.42 10.01 5.10
N ALA A 23 -2.81 11.05 5.67
CA ALA A 23 -1.44 11.42 5.38
C ALA A 23 -0.44 10.30 5.78
N ARG A 24 -0.66 9.66 6.92
CA ARG A 24 0.16 8.51 7.36
C ARG A 24 -0.06 7.28 6.49
N GLU A 25 -1.30 6.99 6.11
CA GLU A 25 -1.64 5.86 5.23
C GLU A 25 -0.98 5.98 3.86
N ARG A 26 -0.85 7.19 3.31
CA ARG A 26 -0.10 7.46 2.08
C ARG A 26 1.37 7.06 2.21
N GLY A 27 2.02 7.44 3.30
CA GLY A 27 3.40 7.03 3.60
C GLY A 27 3.56 5.50 3.69
N VAL A 28 2.66 4.83 4.42
CA VAL A 28 2.64 3.36 4.52
C VAL A 28 2.40 2.71 3.16
N THR A 29 1.54 3.30 2.33
CA THR A 29 1.28 2.83 0.96
C THR A 29 2.52 2.93 0.08
N ALA A 30 3.25 4.04 0.13
CA ALA A 30 4.51 4.19 -0.60
C ALA A 30 5.54 3.13 -0.17
N GLN A 31 5.67 2.89 1.13
CA GLN A 31 6.55 1.86 1.67
C GLN A 31 6.14 0.45 1.22
N ALA A 32 4.85 0.15 1.23
CA ALA A 32 4.32 -1.13 0.73
C ALA A 32 4.65 -1.33 -0.75
N LEU A 33 4.51 -0.30 -1.58
CA LEU A 33 4.90 -0.36 -2.99
C LEU A 33 6.40 -0.61 -3.17
N ALA A 34 7.25 0.00 -2.33
CA ALA A 34 8.70 -0.21 -2.38
C ALA A 34 9.07 -1.66 -2.05
N TYR A 35 8.46 -2.26 -1.03
CA TYR A 35 8.68 -3.68 -0.72
C TYR A 35 8.18 -4.59 -1.85
N LEU A 36 6.98 -4.33 -2.38
CA LEU A 36 6.45 -5.13 -3.50
C LEU A 36 7.34 -5.02 -4.74
N ALA A 37 7.92 -3.86 -5.00
CA ALA A 37 8.86 -3.65 -6.09
C ALA A 37 10.13 -4.51 -5.92
N GLU A 38 10.68 -4.58 -4.71
CA GLU A 38 11.84 -5.42 -4.41
C GLU A 38 11.51 -6.92 -4.48
N VAL A 39 10.35 -7.33 -3.95
CA VAL A 39 9.87 -8.72 -4.04
C VAL A 39 9.72 -9.15 -5.50
N ASP A 40 9.11 -8.30 -6.33
CA ASP A 40 8.92 -8.58 -7.76
C ASP A 40 10.26 -8.62 -8.51
N ALA A 41 11.15 -7.66 -8.26
CA ALA A 41 12.45 -7.56 -8.93
C ALA A 41 13.39 -8.73 -8.60
N ARG A 42 13.40 -9.16 -7.34
CA ARG A 42 14.21 -10.28 -6.86
C ARG A 42 13.53 -11.63 -7.10
N LYS A 43 12.29 -11.62 -7.60
CA LYS A 43 11.41 -12.79 -7.65
C LYS A 43 11.34 -13.52 -6.30
N ALA A 44 11.35 -12.79 -5.19
CA ALA A 44 11.37 -13.35 -3.84
C ALA A 44 10.08 -14.14 -3.51
N TYR A 45 9.04 -13.98 -4.33
CA TYR A 45 7.83 -14.82 -4.28
C TYR A 45 8.09 -16.29 -4.68
N VAL A 46 9.12 -16.58 -5.48
CA VAL A 46 9.46 -17.96 -5.91
C VAL A 46 9.95 -18.81 -4.74
N PRO A 47 10.98 -18.43 -3.96
CA PRO A 47 11.38 -19.20 -2.78
C PRO A 47 10.32 -19.18 -1.68
N ALA A 48 9.36 -18.25 -1.72
CA ALA A 48 8.19 -18.24 -0.85
C ALA A 48 7.08 -19.23 -1.30
N GLY A 49 7.27 -19.97 -2.40
CA GLY A 49 6.35 -21.01 -2.87
C GLY A 49 5.23 -20.53 -3.78
N TYR A 50 5.38 -19.37 -4.44
CA TYR A 50 4.38 -18.82 -5.36
C TYR A 50 4.87 -18.78 -6.80
N ASP A 51 4.02 -19.21 -7.73
CA ASP A 51 4.35 -19.25 -9.17
C ASP A 51 4.38 -17.87 -9.84
N SER A 52 3.85 -16.84 -9.16
CA SER A 52 3.87 -15.47 -9.67
C SER A 52 3.70 -14.45 -8.56
N MET A 53 4.09 -13.19 -8.84
CA MET A 53 3.82 -12.05 -7.97
C MET A 53 2.33 -11.86 -7.67
N PHE A 54 1.46 -12.17 -8.64
CA PHE A 54 0.00 -12.11 -8.45
C PHE A 54 -0.47 -13.17 -7.44
N ALA A 55 -0.02 -14.42 -7.61
CA ALA A 55 -0.33 -15.50 -6.67
C ALA A 55 0.17 -15.18 -5.25
N TYR A 56 1.36 -14.57 -5.12
CA TYR A 56 1.88 -14.10 -3.84
C TYR A 56 0.99 -13.02 -3.20
N CYS A 57 0.62 -11.98 -3.97
CA CYS A 57 -0.24 -10.91 -3.47
C CYS A 57 -1.63 -11.39 -3.00
N VAL A 58 -2.26 -12.30 -3.74
CA VAL A 58 -3.58 -12.84 -3.39
C VAL A 58 -3.47 -13.89 -2.28
N GLY A 59 -2.49 -14.78 -2.37
CA GLY A 59 -2.30 -15.90 -1.44
C GLY A 59 -1.72 -15.47 -0.10
N ALA A 60 -0.51 -14.90 -0.09
CA ALA A 60 0.18 -14.49 1.13
C ALA A 60 -0.38 -13.19 1.70
N LEU A 61 -0.53 -12.15 0.87
CA LEU A 61 -0.94 -10.83 1.34
C LEU A 61 -2.46 -10.64 1.42
N ARG A 62 -3.23 -11.65 1.01
CA ARG A 62 -4.70 -11.68 1.08
C ARG A 62 -5.37 -10.49 0.39
N LEU A 63 -4.71 -9.93 -0.63
CA LEU A 63 -5.27 -8.86 -1.43
C LEU A 63 -6.37 -9.43 -2.34
N SER A 64 -7.40 -8.63 -2.60
CA SER A 64 -8.31 -8.93 -3.71
C SER A 64 -7.54 -8.91 -5.03
N GLU A 65 -8.02 -9.64 -6.03
CA GLU A 65 -7.35 -9.68 -7.34
C GLU A 65 -7.15 -8.29 -7.95
N GLN A 66 -8.17 -7.43 -7.85
CA GLN A 66 -8.09 -6.06 -8.35
C GLN A 66 -7.02 -5.26 -7.58
N ALA A 67 -6.97 -5.40 -6.25
CA ALA A 67 -5.98 -4.73 -5.43
C ALA A 67 -4.56 -5.24 -5.72
N ALA A 68 -4.38 -6.55 -5.94
CA ALA A 68 -3.11 -7.15 -6.33
C ALA A 68 -2.61 -6.59 -7.67
N ARG A 69 -3.46 -6.57 -8.71
CA ARG A 69 -3.09 -6.02 -10.03
C ARG A 69 -2.67 -4.55 -9.94
N LYS A 70 -3.46 -3.72 -9.26
CA LYS A 70 -3.15 -2.30 -9.06
C LYS A 70 -1.81 -2.09 -8.34
N ARG A 71 -1.59 -2.80 -7.23
CA ARG A 71 -0.35 -2.68 -6.45
C ARG A 71 0.87 -3.19 -7.20
N ILE A 72 0.77 -4.30 -7.93
CA ILE A 72 1.87 -4.81 -8.76
C ILE A 72 2.23 -3.80 -9.86
N HIS A 73 1.22 -3.25 -10.54
CA HIS A 73 1.46 -2.23 -11.58
C HIS A 73 2.12 -0.98 -11.00
N ALA A 74 1.58 -0.45 -9.90
CA ALA A 74 2.15 0.72 -9.22
C ALA A 74 3.57 0.48 -8.72
N ALA A 75 3.86 -0.68 -8.12
CA ALA A 75 5.19 -1.04 -7.64
C ALA A 75 6.21 -1.13 -8.79
N ARG A 76 5.84 -1.77 -9.92
CA ARG A 76 6.69 -1.84 -11.11
C ARG A 76 6.94 -0.46 -11.73
N ALA A 77 5.90 0.38 -11.80
CA ALA A 77 6.02 1.75 -12.27
C ALA A 77 6.94 2.57 -11.35
N ALA A 78 6.76 2.48 -10.04
CA ALA A 78 7.57 3.20 -9.06
C ALA A 78 9.03 2.74 -9.05
N ARG A 79 9.30 1.46 -9.31
CA ARG A 79 10.67 0.97 -9.50
C ARG A 79 11.31 1.55 -10.76
N ARG A 80 10.56 1.68 -11.85
CA ARG A 80 11.04 2.29 -13.11
C ARG A 80 11.22 3.80 -12.96
N PHE A 81 10.38 4.45 -12.15
CA PHE A 81 10.38 5.89 -11.90
C PHE A 81 10.37 6.15 -10.39
N PRO A 82 11.53 6.13 -9.72
CA PRO A 82 11.63 6.21 -8.25
C PRO A 82 10.95 7.43 -7.63
N ALA A 83 10.78 8.53 -8.39
CA ALA A 83 10.05 9.71 -7.96
C ALA A 83 8.56 9.46 -7.62
N ILE A 84 8.00 8.32 -8.05
CA ILE A 84 6.63 7.92 -7.69
C ILE A 84 6.52 7.60 -6.20
N PHE A 85 7.56 7.04 -5.55
CA PHE A 85 7.49 6.73 -4.11
C PHE A 85 7.22 7.97 -3.24
N PRO A 86 8.03 9.05 -3.31
CA PRO A 86 7.72 10.26 -2.57
C PRO A 86 6.42 10.92 -3.06
N ALA A 87 6.07 10.82 -4.36
CA ALA A 87 4.81 11.36 -4.85
C ALA A 87 3.57 10.69 -4.23
N VAL A 88 3.60 9.37 -4.05
CA VAL A 88 2.54 8.64 -3.33
C VAL A 88 2.53 9.03 -1.85
N ALA A 89 3.71 9.10 -1.21
CA ALA A 89 3.82 9.45 0.21
C ALA A 89 3.28 10.85 0.51
N GLU A 90 3.52 11.80 -0.40
CA GLU A 90 3.05 13.19 -0.31
C GLU A 90 1.60 13.35 -0.81
N GLY A 91 1.02 12.34 -1.47
CA GLY A 91 -0.33 12.36 -2.05
C GLY A 91 -0.48 13.29 -3.24
N ARG A 92 0.51 13.32 -4.13
CA ARG A 92 0.48 14.06 -5.40
C ARG A 92 -0.04 13.24 -6.59
N LEU A 93 -0.55 12.03 -6.34
CA LEU A 93 -1.02 11.05 -7.33
C LEU A 93 -2.38 10.47 -6.94
#